data_AF-A0AA38JGL5-F1
#
_entry.id   AF-A0AA38JGL5-F1
#
_cell.length_a   1.000
_cell.length_b   1.000
_cell.length_c   1.000
_cell.angle_alpha   90.00
_cell.angle_beta   90.00
_cell.angle_gamma   90.00
#
_symmetry.space_group_name_H-M   'P 1'
#
loop_
_entity.id
_entity.type
_entity.pdbx_description
1 polymer ?
#
loop_
_entity_poly.entity_id
_entity_poly.type
_entity_poly.pdbx_seq_one_letter_code
_entity_poly.pdbx_strand_id
1 'polypeptide(L)'
;SKSYDCIIFYRWYTRDGKKDRGLVMARSVAETLQAQGITAWLDQQQMNRDATREQVLTGIHNAFQGVQYVIILAAPGDWDRFLNEDDIHRWEWEISLKSGKPVWVLQYETIYPRSGLLQISLVHELLLFSNLLADLAFKRRIEVRNLTSDNFDTTLKEIVELEGPSIQV
;
A
#
# COMPACT_ATOMS: atom_id res chain seq x y z
N SER A 1 -8.88 21.83 4.90
CA SER A 1 -8.90 20.35 4.78
C SER A 1 -7.60 19.82 5.36
N LYS A 2 -7.60 18.67 6.04
CA LYS A 2 -6.33 18.00 6.37
C LYS A 2 -5.70 17.53 5.05
N SER A 3 -4.52 18.02 4.73
CA SER A 3 -3.72 17.49 3.62
C SER A 3 -3.02 16.25 4.12
N TYR A 4 -3.00 15.20 3.31
CA TYR A 4 -2.26 13.97 3.59
C TYR A 4 -1.12 13.87 2.58
N ASP A 5 0.06 13.46 3.03
CA ASP A 5 1.24 13.29 2.18
C ASP A 5 1.16 11.97 1.41
N CYS A 6 0.64 10.92 2.02
CA CYS A 6 0.49 9.61 1.38
C CYS A 6 -0.84 8.94 1.72
N ILE A 7 -1.19 7.94 0.90
CA ILE A 7 -2.28 7.00 1.16
C ILE A 7 -1.69 5.61 1.36
N ILE A 8 -2.17 4.88 2.38
CA ILE A 8 -1.76 3.50 2.64
C ILE A 8 -2.93 2.57 2.35
N PHE A 9 -2.75 1.71 1.35
CA PHE A 9 -3.70 0.64 1.04
C PHE A 9 -3.30 -0.66 1.73
N TYR A 10 -4.26 -1.30 2.39
CA TYR A 10 -4.03 -2.52 3.16
C TYR A 10 -5.31 -3.35 3.25
N ARG A 11 -5.15 -4.62 3.56
CA ARG A 11 -6.27 -5.54 3.73
C ARG A 11 -6.98 -5.36 5.08
N TRP A 12 -8.30 -5.16 5.04
CA TRP A 12 -9.13 -5.05 6.25
C TRP A 12 -9.34 -6.39 6.95
N TYR A 13 -9.62 -7.46 6.19
CA TYR A 13 -10.04 -8.76 6.73
C TYR A 13 -9.20 -9.90 6.18
N THR A 14 -8.39 -10.55 7.02
CA THR A 14 -7.75 -11.82 6.69
C THR A 14 -8.64 -12.98 7.10
N ARG A 15 -8.79 -13.97 6.20
CA ARG A 15 -9.66 -15.14 6.40
C ARG A 15 -9.14 -16.11 7.47
N ASP A 16 -7.92 -15.92 7.95
CA ASP A 16 -7.21 -16.77 8.91
C ASP A 16 -7.62 -16.52 10.38
N GLY A 17 -8.66 -15.73 10.63
CA GLY A 17 -9.15 -15.44 11.98
C GLY A 17 -8.32 -14.41 12.75
N LYS A 18 -7.19 -13.94 12.19
CA LYS A 18 -6.40 -12.82 12.72
C LYS A 18 -7.06 -11.51 12.31
N LYS A 19 -8.17 -11.18 12.97
CA LYS A 19 -8.82 -9.87 12.81
C LYS A 19 -7.77 -8.76 12.99
N ASP A 20 -7.84 -7.76 12.13
CA ASP A 20 -7.06 -6.51 12.20
C ASP A 20 -5.56 -6.60 11.85
N ARG A 21 -5.01 -7.71 11.33
CA ARG A 21 -3.58 -7.78 10.95
C ARG A 21 -3.14 -6.62 10.05
N GLY A 22 -3.84 -6.41 8.95
CA GLY A 22 -3.51 -5.34 8.01
C GLY A 22 -3.67 -3.95 8.64
N LEU A 23 -4.69 -3.77 9.50
CA LEU A 23 -4.91 -2.52 10.22
C LEU A 23 -3.77 -2.23 11.21
N VAL A 24 -3.29 -3.24 11.94
CA VAL A 24 -2.17 -3.08 12.87
C VAL A 24 -0.93 -2.64 12.11
N MET A 25 -0.58 -3.33 11.02
CA MET A 25 0.57 -2.95 10.19
C MET A 25 0.42 -1.54 9.59
N ALA A 26 -0.77 -1.20 9.07
CA ALA A 26 -1.05 0.12 8.51
C ALA A 26 -0.92 1.24 9.55
N ARG A 27 -1.38 1.00 10.78
CA ARG A 27 -1.21 1.95 11.88
C ARG A 27 0.24 2.10 12.29
N SER A 28 0.98 1.00 12.44
CA SER A 28 2.40 1.06 12.76
C SER A 28 3.20 1.85 11.71
N VAL A 29 2.93 1.62 10.42
CA VAL A 29 3.57 2.39 9.34
C VAL A 29 3.17 3.86 9.42
N ALA A 30 1.88 4.16 9.58
CA ALA A 30 1.39 5.54 9.69
C ALA A 30 1.98 6.29 10.90
N GLU A 31 2.09 5.64 12.05
CA GLU A 31 2.65 6.21 13.28
C GLU A 31 4.16 6.51 13.13
N THR A 32 4.91 5.60 12.53
CA THR A 32 6.35 5.82 12.27
C THR A 32 6.59 6.89 11.20
N LEU A 33 5.74 6.98 10.18
CA LEU A 33 5.77 8.08 9.21
C LEU A 33 5.42 9.43 9.88
N GLN A 34 4.42 9.43 10.76
CA GLN A 34 4.00 10.62 11.50
C GLN A 34 5.08 11.15 12.44
N ALA A 35 5.85 10.25 13.08
CA ALA A 35 7.02 10.61 13.88
C ALA A 35 8.12 11.30 13.04
N GLN A 36 8.11 11.11 11.72
CA GLN A 36 9.01 11.74 10.75
C GLN A 36 8.36 12.93 10.02
N GLY A 37 7.19 13.39 10.46
CA GLY A 37 6.50 14.55 9.91
C GLY A 37 5.61 14.28 8.69
N ILE A 38 5.40 13.00 8.34
CA ILE A 38 4.54 12.60 7.22
C ILE A 38 3.13 12.25 7.70
N THR A 39 2.13 12.80 7.05
CA THR A 39 0.72 12.51 7.32
C THR A 39 0.17 11.45 6.37
N ALA A 40 -0.27 10.31 6.91
CA ALA A 40 -0.82 9.20 6.12
C ALA A 40 -2.35 9.14 6.19
N TRP A 41 -3.01 8.91 5.06
CA TRP A 41 -4.44 8.62 5.00
C TRP A 41 -4.70 7.11 5.12
N LEU A 42 -5.59 6.74 6.04
CA LEU A 42 -6.06 5.37 6.27
C LEU A 42 -7.59 5.31 6.19
N ASP A 43 -8.12 4.52 5.27
CA ASP A 43 -9.56 4.37 5.05
C ASP A 43 -10.40 4.11 6.32
N GLN A 44 -10.04 3.13 7.15
CA GLN A 44 -10.78 2.80 8.38
C GLN A 44 -10.70 3.88 9.47
N GLN A 45 -9.74 4.80 9.41
CA GLN A 45 -9.71 5.96 10.31
C GLN A 45 -10.62 7.09 9.82
N GLN A 46 -10.92 7.12 8.54
CA GLN A 46 -11.62 8.22 7.86
C GLN A 46 -13.07 7.87 7.50
N MET A 47 -13.42 6.59 7.53
CA MET A 47 -14.72 6.08 7.11
C MET A 47 -15.42 5.35 8.25
N ASN A 48 -16.74 5.54 8.35
CA ASN A 48 -17.56 4.74 9.24
C ASN A 48 -17.53 3.26 8.79
N ARG A 49 -17.54 2.32 9.74
CA ARG A 49 -17.66 0.88 9.48
C ARG A 49 -18.96 0.54 8.74
N ASP A 50 -19.98 1.39 8.86
CA ASP A 50 -21.28 1.25 8.17
C ASP A 50 -21.32 1.95 6.80
N ALA A 51 -20.20 2.48 6.30
CA ALA A 51 -20.15 3.15 5.00
C ALA A 51 -20.46 2.17 3.86
N THR A 52 -21.23 2.64 2.88
CA THR A 52 -21.48 1.85 1.67
C THR A 52 -20.21 1.75 0.82
N ARG A 53 -20.16 0.75 -0.07
CA ARG A 53 -19.04 0.60 -1.01
C ARG A 53 -18.79 1.88 -1.80
N GLU A 54 -19.82 2.55 -2.29
CA GLU A 54 -19.70 3.78 -3.07
C GLU A 54 -19.10 4.93 -2.25
N GLN A 55 -19.47 5.02 -0.97
CA GLN A 55 -18.92 6.03 -0.05
C GLN A 55 -17.44 5.77 0.21
N VAL A 56 -17.06 4.49 0.38
CA VAL A 56 -15.65 4.08 0.54
C VAL A 56 -14.85 4.44 -0.72
N LEU A 57 -15.33 4.05 -1.90
CA LEU A 57 -14.65 4.34 -3.17
C LEU A 57 -14.51 5.85 -3.40
N THR A 58 -15.56 6.63 -3.11
CA THR A 58 -15.53 8.09 -3.24
C THR A 58 -14.51 8.73 -2.30
N GLY A 59 -14.46 8.28 -1.03
CA GLY A 59 -13.49 8.81 -0.07
C GLY A 59 -12.05 8.43 -0.44
N ILE A 60 -11.81 7.21 -0.91
CA ILE A 60 -10.50 6.80 -1.44
C ILE A 60 -10.13 7.69 -2.63
N HIS A 61 -11.04 7.90 -3.59
CA HIS A 61 -10.76 8.71 -4.78
C HIS A 61 -10.38 10.16 -4.41
N ASN A 62 -11.13 10.77 -3.49
CA ASN A 62 -10.87 12.13 -3.02
C ASN A 62 -9.52 12.24 -2.30
N ALA A 63 -9.19 11.27 -1.44
CA ALA A 63 -7.90 11.24 -0.76
C ALA A 63 -6.75 11.03 -1.76
N PHE A 64 -6.91 10.07 -2.67
CA PHE A 64 -5.93 9.71 -3.68
C PHE A 64 -5.53 10.89 -4.56
N GLN A 65 -6.46 11.79 -4.90
CA GLN A 65 -6.16 13.00 -5.68
C GLN A 65 -5.15 13.91 -4.97
N GLY A 66 -5.26 14.08 -3.64
CA GLY A 66 -4.47 15.04 -2.86
C GLY A 66 -3.12 14.54 -2.36
N VAL A 67 -2.90 13.23 -2.25
CA VAL A 67 -1.65 12.66 -1.73
C VAL A 67 -0.53 12.69 -2.76
N GLN A 68 0.72 12.70 -2.32
CA GLN A 68 1.90 12.79 -3.18
C GLN A 68 2.34 11.41 -3.68
N TYR A 69 2.29 10.39 -2.82
CA TYR A 69 2.70 9.02 -3.14
C TYR A 69 1.79 7.99 -2.47
N VAL A 70 1.95 6.73 -2.88
CA VAL A 70 1.14 5.59 -2.44
C VAL A 70 2.02 4.54 -1.79
N ILE A 71 1.57 4.04 -0.63
CA ILE A 71 2.11 2.84 -0.01
C ILE A 71 1.06 1.74 -0.09
N ILE A 72 1.46 0.56 -0.53
CA ILE A 72 0.64 -0.64 -0.57
C ILE A 72 1.25 -1.67 0.36
N LEU A 73 0.50 -2.08 1.38
CA LEU A 73 0.89 -3.15 2.29
C LEU A 73 0.39 -4.49 1.73
N ALA A 74 1.32 -5.34 1.34
CA ALA A 74 1.04 -6.65 0.76
C ALA A 74 1.31 -7.76 1.79
N ALA A 75 0.26 -8.47 2.17
CA ALA A 75 0.29 -9.54 3.15
C ALA A 75 0.15 -10.93 2.48
N PRO A 76 0.52 -12.03 3.16
CA PRO A 76 0.21 -13.36 2.70
C PRO A 76 -1.29 -13.53 2.42
N GLY A 77 -1.61 -14.03 1.22
CA GLY A 77 -2.97 -14.25 0.73
C GLY A 77 -3.66 -13.04 0.09
N ASP A 78 -2.93 -11.94 -0.16
CA ASP A 78 -3.49 -10.81 -0.92
C ASP A 78 -3.55 -11.10 -2.42
N TRP A 79 -2.63 -11.90 -2.93
CA TRP A 79 -2.60 -12.31 -4.34
C TRP A 79 -3.87 -13.04 -4.76
N ASP A 80 -4.40 -13.92 -3.92
CA ASP A 80 -5.63 -14.67 -4.19
C ASP A 80 -6.86 -13.76 -4.40
N ARG A 81 -6.83 -12.54 -3.82
CA ARG A 81 -7.93 -11.58 -3.97
C ARG A 81 -8.00 -11.01 -5.38
N PHE A 82 -6.88 -10.99 -6.10
CA PHE A 82 -6.81 -10.43 -7.44
C PHE A 82 -7.52 -11.29 -8.49
N LEU A 83 -7.88 -12.53 -8.14
CA LEU A 83 -8.76 -13.40 -8.93
C LEU A 83 -10.21 -12.89 -8.97
N ASN A 84 -10.62 -12.07 -7.99
CA ASN A 84 -11.93 -11.41 -7.98
C ASN A 84 -11.80 -10.00 -8.54
N GLU A 85 -12.40 -9.74 -9.71
CA GLU A 85 -12.31 -8.43 -10.37
C GLU A 85 -12.96 -7.31 -9.58
N ASP A 86 -13.99 -7.61 -8.77
CA ASP A 86 -14.73 -6.66 -7.95
C ASP A 86 -14.10 -6.38 -6.57
N ASP A 87 -12.94 -6.98 -6.28
CA ASP A 87 -12.26 -6.76 -5.00
C ASP A 87 -11.72 -5.31 -4.89
N ILE A 88 -12.07 -4.61 -3.81
CA ILE A 88 -11.65 -3.21 -3.60
C ILE A 88 -10.13 -3.09 -3.56
N HIS A 89 -9.44 -4.06 -2.97
CA HIS A 89 -7.98 -4.00 -2.87
C HIS A 89 -7.32 -4.21 -4.22
N ARG A 90 -7.88 -5.06 -5.08
CA ARG A 90 -7.46 -5.16 -6.49
C ARG A 90 -7.63 -3.81 -7.19
N TRP A 91 -8.76 -3.15 -7.00
CA TRP A 91 -9.02 -1.82 -7.57
C TRP A 91 -8.05 -0.75 -7.03
N GLU A 92 -7.73 -0.75 -5.74
CA GLU A 92 -6.73 0.14 -5.12
C GLU A 92 -5.35 -0.01 -5.78
N TRP A 93 -4.92 -1.25 -6.02
CA TRP A 93 -3.70 -1.53 -6.77
C TRP A 93 -3.77 -0.99 -8.20
N GLU A 94 -4.88 -1.22 -8.89
CA GLU A 94 -5.05 -0.72 -10.26
C GLU A 94 -4.94 0.80 -10.34
N ILE A 95 -5.65 1.55 -9.49
CA ILE A 95 -5.60 3.01 -9.53
C ILE A 95 -4.20 3.52 -9.18
N SER A 96 -3.51 2.85 -8.26
CA SER A 96 -2.15 3.20 -7.83
C SER A 96 -1.18 3.02 -8.99
N LEU A 97 -1.20 1.85 -9.63
CA LEU A 97 -0.29 1.52 -10.72
C LEU A 97 -0.60 2.31 -12.00
N LYS A 98 -1.88 2.62 -12.28
CA LYS A 98 -2.28 3.49 -13.39
C LYS A 98 -1.95 4.97 -13.16
N SER A 99 -1.70 5.37 -11.91
CA SER A 99 -1.35 6.76 -11.59
C SER A 99 0.08 7.11 -11.99
N GLY A 100 0.38 8.41 -12.09
CA GLY A 100 1.76 8.90 -12.19
C GLY A 100 2.47 9.05 -10.84
N LYS A 101 1.82 8.73 -9.72
CA LYS A 101 2.36 8.94 -8.35
C LYS A 101 3.36 7.83 -8.00
N PRO A 102 4.44 8.09 -7.26
CA PRO A 102 5.33 7.05 -6.74
C PRO A 102 4.55 5.97 -5.97
N VAL A 103 4.92 4.70 -6.15
CA VAL A 103 4.26 3.55 -5.53
C VAL A 103 5.30 2.67 -4.85
N TRP A 104 5.07 2.45 -3.55
CA TRP A 104 5.85 1.58 -2.70
C TRP A 104 5.04 0.36 -2.31
N VAL A 105 5.48 -0.83 -2.69
CA VAL A 105 4.88 -2.11 -2.28
C VAL A 105 5.71 -2.69 -1.15
N LEU A 106 5.12 -2.74 0.04
CA LEU A 106 5.75 -3.24 1.25
C LEU A 106 5.16 -4.61 1.60
N GLN A 107 5.92 -5.66 1.29
CA GLN A 107 5.55 -7.04 1.61
C GLN A 107 5.95 -7.35 3.05
N TYR A 108 5.09 -7.95 3.85
CA TYR A 108 5.40 -8.31 5.24
C TYR A 108 4.96 -9.73 5.57
N GLU A 109 5.49 -10.31 6.65
CA GLU A 109 5.25 -11.73 7.02
C GLU A 109 5.57 -12.74 5.90
N THR A 110 6.57 -12.43 5.05
CA THR A 110 7.00 -13.33 3.99
C THR A 110 7.81 -14.49 4.59
N ILE A 111 7.37 -15.73 4.35
CA ILE A 111 8.00 -16.96 4.90
C ILE A 111 9.43 -17.15 4.37
N TYR A 112 9.76 -16.49 3.26
CA TYR A 112 11.10 -16.37 2.74
C TYR A 112 11.39 -14.88 2.51
N PRO A 113 12.19 -14.22 3.36
CA PRO A 113 12.78 -12.95 2.99
C PRO A 113 13.75 -13.25 1.84
N ARG A 114 13.24 -13.24 0.60
CA ARG A 114 14.07 -13.32 -0.59
C ARG A 114 14.88 -12.03 -0.59
N SER A 115 16.17 -12.15 -0.27
CA SER A 115 17.14 -11.09 -0.41
C SER A 115 17.07 -10.55 -1.83
N GLY A 116 16.55 -9.32 -1.98
CA GLY A 116 16.30 -8.68 -3.28
C GLY A 116 14.94 -9.03 -3.88
N LEU A 117 13.84 -8.52 -3.31
CA LEU A 117 12.58 -8.43 -4.06
C LEU A 117 12.70 -7.32 -5.09
N LEU A 118 13.17 -7.71 -6.27
CA LEU A 118 13.11 -6.86 -7.44
C LEU A 118 11.66 -6.80 -7.92
N GLN A 119 11.26 -5.66 -8.48
CA GLN A 119 9.98 -5.49 -9.16
C GLN A 119 9.64 -6.66 -10.11
N ILE A 120 10.64 -7.26 -10.76
CA ILE A 120 10.47 -8.42 -11.63
C ILE A 120 9.91 -9.65 -10.91
N SER A 121 10.27 -9.87 -9.64
CA SER A 121 9.70 -10.96 -8.83
C SER A 121 8.23 -10.72 -8.54
N LEU A 122 7.87 -9.47 -8.19
CA LEU A 122 6.48 -9.09 -7.99
C LEU A 122 5.66 -9.27 -9.28
N VAL A 123 6.19 -8.85 -10.44
CA VAL A 123 5.50 -9.03 -11.73
C VAL A 123 5.24 -10.51 -12.02
N HIS A 124 6.24 -11.38 -11.83
CA HIS A 124 6.05 -12.83 -12.02
C HIS A 124 5.02 -13.43 -11.06
N GLU A 125 4.99 -13.00 -9.81
CA GLU A 125 3.96 -13.43 -8.86
C GLU A 125 2.58 -12.96 -9.32
N LEU A 126 2.43 -11.68 -9.69
CA LEU A 126 1.17 -11.13 -10.15
C LEU A 126 0.64 -11.83 -11.41
N LEU A 127 1.49 -12.30 -12.33
CA LEU A 127 1.06 -13.03 -13.52
C LEU A 127 0.25 -14.31 -13.20
N LEU A 128 0.44 -14.88 -12.01
CA LEU A 128 -0.31 -16.06 -11.58
C LEU A 128 -1.75 -15.73 -11.17
N PHE A 129 -2.05 -14.45 -10.89
CA PHE A 129 -3.33 -14.03 -10.30
C PHE A 129 -4.05 -12.93 -11.11
N SER A 130 -3.32 -12.04 -11.79
CA SER A 130 -3.87 -10.96 -12.60
C SER A 130 -2.86 -10.45 -13.64
N ASN A 131 -3.10 -10.81 -14.91
CA ASN A 131 -2.32 -10.30 -16.04
C ASN A 131 -2.34 -8.76 -16.13
N LEU A 132 -3.48 -8.15 -15.77
CA LEU A 132 -3.62 -6.69 -15.75
C LEU A 132 -2.68 -6.04 -14.74
N LEU A 133 -2.68 -6.52 -13.49
CA LEU A 133 -1.82 -5.95 -12.46
C LEU A 133 -0.34 -6.20 -12.75
N ALA A 134 0.00 -7.38 -13.29
CA ALA A 134 1.35 -7.69 -13.71
C ALA A 134 1.85 -6.75 -14.82
N ASP A 135 1.03 -6.52 -15.85
CA ASP A 135 1.35 -5.61 -16.95
C ASP A 135 1.52 -4.17 -16.47
N LEU A 136 0.61 -3.70 -15.60
CA LEU A 136 0.72 -2.37 -14.99
C LEU A 136 1.98 -2.24 -14.12
N ALA A 137 2.26 -3.24 -13.29
CA ALA A 137 3.45 -3.26 -12.45
C ALA A 137 4.74 -3.35 -13.28
N PHE A 138 4.72 -3.97 -14.46
CA PHE A 138 5.87 -4.06 -15.36
C PHE A 138 6.16 -2.74 -16.09
N LYS A 139 5.11 -2.03 -16.53
CA LYS A 139 5.22 -0.84 -17.39
C LYS A 139 5.78 0.41 -16.73
N ARG A 140 5.93 0.42 -15.41
CA ARG A 140 6.42 1.58 -14.67
C ARG A 140 7.36 1.17 -13.56
N ARG A 141 8.19 2.10 -13.11
CA ARG A 141 9.01 1.88 -11.91
C ARG A 141 8.11 1.90 -10.67
N ILE A 142 8.24 0.88 -9.84
CA ILE A 142 7.69 0.79 -8.49
C ILE A 142 8.80 0.31 -7.55
N GLU A 143 8.74 0.74 -6.29
CA GLU A 143 9.68 0.29 -5.28
C GLU A 143 9.06 -0.85 -4.50
N VAL A 144 9.79 -1.96 -4.37
CA VAL A 144 9.33 -3.14 -3.62
C VAL A 144 10.30 -3.38 -2.47
N ARG A 145 9.77 -3.56 -1.27
CA ARG A 145 10.55 -3.85 -0.06
C ARG A 145 9.88 -4.96 0.74
N ASN A 146 10.69 -5.81 1.37
CA ASN A 146 10.23 -6.67 2.44
C ASN A 146 10.33 -5.90 3.76
N LEU A 147 9.25 -5.83 4.53
CA LEU A 147 9.24 -5.34 5.89
C LEU A 147 9.43 -6.49 6.87
N THR A 148 10.46 -6.36 7.69
CA THR A 148 10.76 -7.19 8.85
C THR A 148 10.91 -6.27 10.07
N SER A 149 10.97 -6.85 11.28
CA SER A 149 11.29 -6.09 12.49
C SER A 149 12.62 -5.33 12.36
N ASP A 150 13.58 -5.89 11.63
CA ASP A 150 14.95 -5.40 11.60
C ASP A 150 15.15 -4.23 10.63
N ASN A 151 14.25 -4.09 9.64
CA ASN A 151 14.37 -3.06 8.60
C ASN A 151 13.16 -2.11 8.53
N PHE A 152 12.24 -2.21 9.49
CA PHE A 152 11.01 -1.42 9.48
C PHE A 152 11.30 0.08 9.45
N ASP A 153 12.03 0.59 10.44
CA ASP A 153 12.32 2.02 10.57
C ASP A 153 13.21 2.53 9.43
N THR A 154 14.19 1.72 9.00
CA THR A 154 15.12 2.11 7.94
C THR A 154 14.43 2.19 6.58
N THR A 155 13.50 1.26 6.30
CA THR A 155 12.69 1.28 5.08
C THR A 155 11.76 2.49 5.07
N LEU A 156 11.09 2.78 6.20
CA LEU A 156 10.22 3.96 6.26
C LEU A 156 11.00 5.26 6.15
N LYS A 157 12.21 5.34 6.74
CA LYS A 157 13.11 6.48 6.56
C LYS A 157 13.51 6.69 5.09
N GLU A 158 13.82 5.61 4.38
CA GLU A 158 14.10 5.66 2.93
C GLU A 158 12.94 6.29 2.15
N ILE A 159 11.70 5.88 2.45
CA ILE A 159 10.49 6.46 1.82
C ILE A 159 10.39 7.96 2.11
N VAL A 160 10.60 8.37 3.36
CA VAL A 160 10.53 9.80 3.74
C VAL A 160 11.62 10.61 3.02
N GLU A 161 12.83 10.07 2.89
CA GLU A 161 13.94 10.75 2.22
C GLU A 161 13.70 10.94 0.71
N LEU A 162 13.02 9.98 0.07
CA LEU A 162 12.76 10.01 -1.37
C LEU A 162 11.46 10.74 -1.74
N GLU A 163 10.43 10.62 -0.91
CA GLU A 163 9.07 11.08 -1.24
C GLU A 163 8.54 12.17 -0.31
N GLY A 164 9.18 12.38 0.84
CA GLY A 164 8.81 13.42 1.78
C GLY A 164 8.96 14.82 1.16
N PRO A 165 8.26 15.82 1.72
CA PRO A 165 8.38 17.19 1.27
C PRO A 165 9.86 17.62 1.31
N SER A 166 10.38 18.05 0.16
CA SER A 166 11.75 18.54 0.08
C SER A 166 11.90 19.70 1.06
N ILE A 167 12.75 19.55 2.07
CA ILE A 167 13.13 20.66 2.93
C ILE A 167 13.91 21.62 2.04
N GLN A 168 13.27 22.70 1.60
CA GLN A 168 13.99 23.85 1.07
C GLN A 168 14.77 24.44 2.24
N VAL A 169 16.08 24.16 2.27
CA VAL A 169 17.04 24.88 3.13
C VAL A 169 17.32 26.23 2.52
#